data_AF-P0C1R3-F1
#
_entry.id   AF-P0C1R3-F1
#
_cell.length_a   1.000
_cell.length_b   1.000
_cell.length_c   1.000
_cell.angle_alpha   90.00
_cell.angle_beta   90.00
_cell.angle_gamma   90.00
#
_symmetry.space_group_name_H-M   'P 1'
#
loop_
_entity.id
_entity.type
_entity.pdbx_description
1 polymer ?
#
loop_
_entity_poly.entity_id
_entity_poly.type
_entity_poly.pdbx_seq_one_letter_code
_entity_poly.pdbx_strand_id
1 'polypeptide(L)' 'CAKKRNWCGKNEDCCCPMKCIYAWYNQQGSCQSTITGLFKKC' A
#
# COMPACT_ATOMS: atom_id res chain seq x y z
N CYS A 1 2.03 -2.01 11.01
CA CYS A 1 1.68 -1.86 9.59
C CYS A 1 2.63 -0.83 8.95
N ALA A 2 2.90 -0.94 7.65
CA ALA A 2 3.86 -0.13 6.90
C ALA A 2 3.25 1.22 6.45
N LYS A 3 4.02 2.30 6.58
CA LYS A 3 3.61 3.67 6.21
C LYS A 3 3.81 3.95 4.72
N LYS A 4 3.34 5.11 4.25
CA LYS A 4 3.54 5.57 2.86
C LYS A 4 4.98 5.41 2.40
N ARG A 5 5.17 4.88 1.19
CA ARG A 5 6.45 4.59 0.52
C ARG A 5 7.32 3.49 1.16
N ASN A 6 6.93 2.91 2.29
CA ASN A 6 7.60 1.69 2.73
C ASN A 6 7.28 0.54 1.78
N TRP A 7 8.23 -0.38 1.69
CA TRP A 7 8.04 -1.65 1.00
C TRP A 7 6.87 -2.43 1.61
N CYS A 8 6.17 -3.17 0.77
CA CYS A 8 5.14 -4.13 1.16
C CYS A 8 5.10 -5.29 0.14
N GLY A 9 4.82 -6.50 0.63
CA GLY A 9 4.57 -7.66 -0.23
C GLY A 9 3.08 -7.86 -0.57
N LYS A 10 2.19 -7.35 0.27
CA LYS A 10 0.72 -7.50 0.15
C LYS A 10 -0.01 -6.33 0.80
N ASN A 11 -1.30 -6.21 0.53
CA ASN A 11 -2.12 -5.11 1.03
C ASN A 11 -2.23 -5.08 2.56
N GLU A 12 -2.29 -6.24 3.24
CA GLU A 12 -2.37 -6.28 4.70
C GLU A 12 -1.10 -5.78 5.42
N ASP A 13 0.03 -5.68 4.70
CA ASP A 13 1.26 -5.15 5.29
C ASP A 13 1.13 -3.64 5.57
N CYS A 14 0.36 -2.94 4.72
CA CYS A 14 0.21 -1.49 4.78
C CYS A 14 -0.73 -1.04 5.90
N CYS A 15 -0.41 0.10 6.52
CA CYS A 15 -1.35 0.74 7.43
C CYS A 15 -2.56 1.18 6.64
N CYS A 16 -3.72 0.79 7.09
CA CYS A 16 -4.94 1.18 6.45
C CYS A 16 -5.19 2.70 6.69
N PRO A 17 -5.73 3.48 5.74
CA PRO A 17 -6.39 3.14 4.46
C PRO A 17 -5.45 2.87 3.27
N MET A 18 -4.17 2.59 3.49
CA MET A 18 -3.18 2.43 2.42
C MET A 18 -3.23 1.02 1.82
N LYS A 19 -2.75 0.92 0.57
CA LYS A 19 -2.65 -0.34 -0.18
C LYS A 19 -1.24 -0.54 -0.66
N CYS A 20 -0.87 -1.78 -0.87
CA CYS A 20 0.39 -2.13 -1.48
C CYS A 20 0.27 -1.99 -3.00
N ILE A 21 0.98 -1.01 -3.57
CA ILE A 21 1.03 -0.78 -5.00
C ILE A 21 2.33 -1.35 -5.54
N TYR A 22 2.21 -2.37 -6.38
CA TYR A 22 3.34 -2.96 -7.09
C TYR A 22 3.80 -2.05 -8.23
N ALA A 23 5.03 -1.58 -8.13
CA ALA A 23 5.72 -0.87 -9.19
C ALA A 23 6.31 -1.89 -10.18
N TRP A 24 5.81 -1.92 -11.42
CA TRP A 24 6.30 -2.81 -12.47
C TRP A 24 7.81 -2.65 -12.75
N TYR A 25 8.33 -1.43 -12.60
CA TYR A 25 9.72 -1.10 -12.91
C TYR A 25 10.73 -1.63 -11.87
N ASN A 26 10.30 -1.91 -10.64
CA ASN A 26 11.17 -2.36 -9.56
C ASN A 26 10.78 -3.74 -8.98
N GLN A 27 9.73 -4.37 -9.53
CA GLN A 27 9.14 -5.61 -9.00
C GLN A 27 8.89 -5.57 -7.49
N GLN A 28 8.64 -4.38 -6.94
CA GLN A 28 8.48 -4.16 -5.51
C GLN A 28 7.19 -3.41 -5.24
N GLY A 29 6.45 -3.89 -4.24
CA GLY A 29 5.29 -3.21 -3.69
C GLY A 29 5.70 -2.08 -2.76
N SER A 30 4.98 -0.96 -2.82
CA SER A 30 5.10 0.12 -1.86
C SER A 30 3.73 0.56 -1.35
N CYS A 31 3.65 0.87 -0.05
CA CYS A 31 2.40 1.32 0.54
C CYS A 31 2.05 2.72 0.05
N GLN A 32 0.87 2.86 -0.56
CA GLN A 32 0.39 4.12 -1.09
C GLN A 32 -1.10 4.31 -0.80
N SER A 33 -1.47 5.53 -0.40
CA SER A 33 -2.89 5.90 -0.30
C SER A 33 -3.43 6.04 -1.70
N THR A 34 -4.40 5.21 -2.03
CA THR A 34 -5.18 5.30 -3.27
C THR A 34 -6.59 5.80 -2.94
N ILE A 35 -7.30 6.34 -3.94
CA ILE A 35 -8.70 6.78 -3.78
C ILE A 35 -9.57 5.63 -3.25
N THR A 36 -9.40 4.42 -3.78
CA THR A 36 -10.10 3.23 -3.27
C THR A 36 -9.61 2.78 -1.88
N GLY A 37 -8.50 3.32 -1.39
CA GLY A 37 -8.01 3.17 -0.02
C GLY A 37 -8.75 4.09 0.94
N LEU A 38 -8.96 5.36 0.56
CA LEU A 38 -9.70 6.34 1.36
C LEU A 38 -11.11 5.87 1.78
N PHE A 39 -11.78 5.04 0.98
CA PHE A 39 -13.09 4.46 1.32
C PHE A 39 -13.01 3.19 2.17
N LYS A 40 -11.82 2.59 2.31
CA LYS A 40 -11.63 1.39 3.11
C LYS A 40 -11.58 1.82 4.58
N LYS A 41 -12.70 1.60 5.30
CA LYS A 41 -12.74 1.74 6.75
C LYS A 41 -11.92 0.63 7.40
N CYS A 42 -11.07 1.07 8.27
CA CYS A 42 -10.13 0.41 9.15
C CYS A 42 -9.77 1.47 10.20
#